data_AF-A0A5K1EPK9-F1
#
_entry.id   AF-A0A5K1EPK9-F1
#
_cell.length_a   1.000
_cell.length_b   1.000
_cell.length_c   1.000
_cell.angle_alpha   90.00
_cell.angle_beta   90.00
_cell.angle_gamma   90.00
#
_symmetry.space_group_name_H-M   'P 1'
#
loop_
_entity.id
_entity.type
_entity.pdbx_description
1 polymer ?
#
loop_
_entity_poly.entity_id
_entity_poly.type
_entity_poly.pdbx_seq_one_letter_code
_entity_poly.pdbx_strand_id
1 'polypeptide(L)'
;GLKLELCATDRVGLLSDVTRLFHENSLSVTRAEVTTRGGKSINTFYVCGASGHPVDEKAIYQIRSVIGQTILKVRHNSAGLNSAPQESSTKFLFSNFFRSRSLCTFGLVRSHS
;
A
#
# COMPACT_ATOMS: atom_id res chain seq x y z
N GLY A 1 -1.30 2.57 3.00
CA GLY A 1 -1.40 1.73 1.79
C GLY A 1 -0.35 0.64 1.82
N LEU A 2 -0.55 -0.42 1.06
CA LEU A 2 0.44 -1.47 0.81
C LEU A 2 1.58 -0.92 -0.05
N LYS A 3 2.83 -1.27 0.28
CA LYS A 3 4.00 -0.81 -0.47
C LYS A 3 4.38 -1.83 -1.54
N LEU A 4 4.49 -1.37 -2.78
CA LEU A 4 4.90 -2.14 -3.95
C LEU A 4 6.19 -1.55 -4.52
N GLU A 5 7.25 -2.35 -4.59
CA GLU A 5 8.54 -1.96 -5.15
C GLU A 5 8.74 -2.67 -6.50
N LEU A 6 9.02 -1.90 -7.54
CA LEU A 6 9.26 -2.36 -8.90
C LEU A 6 10.64 -1.92 -9.37
N CYS A 7 11.45 -2.85 -9.86
CA CYS A 7 12.74 -2.54 -10.49
C CYS A 7 12.78 -3.10 -11.91
N ALA A 8 12.79 -2.22 -12.91
CA ALA A 8 12.75 -2.62 -14.32
C ALA A 8 13.66 -1.72 -15.17
N THR A 9 14.00 -2.16 -16.39
CA THR A 9 14.64 -1.28 -17.37
C THR A 9 13.72 -0.10 -17.66
N ASP A 10 14.27 1.11 -17.60
CA ASP A 10 13.51 2.31 -17.89
C ASP A 10 13.17 2.35 -19.38
N ARG A 11 11.89 2.59 -19.69
CA ARG A 11 11.38 2.70 -21.05
C ARG A 11 10.23 3.67 -21.10
N VAL A 12 10.04 4.29 -22.26
CA VAL A 12 8.87 5.13 -22.52
C VAL A 12 7.61 4.32 -22.27
N GLY A 13 6.68 4.88 -21.50
CA GLY A 13 5.40 4.24 -21.16
C GLY A 13 5.41 3.28 -19.97
N LEU A 14 6.56 2.96 -19.37
CA LEU A 14 6.64 2.02 -18.24
C LEU A 14 5.71 2.41 -17.09
N LEU A 15 5.77 3.67 -16.64
CA LEU A 15 4.92 4.15 -15.54
C LEU A 15 3.44 4.15 -15.92
N SER A 16 3.11 4.45 -17.17
CA SER A 16 1.74 4.40 -17.69
C SER A 16 1.19 2.98 -17.67
N ASP A 17 1.98 2.00 -18.12
CA ASP A 17 1.62 0.58 -18.06
C ASP A 17 1.33 0.13 -16.62
N VAL A 18 2.23 0.48 -15.69
CA VAL A 18 2.16 0.07 -14.30
C VAL A 18 0.98 0.72 -13.57
N THR A 19 0.77 2.02 -13.76
CA THR A 19 -0.36 2.74 -13.15
C THR A 19 -1.70 2.31 -13.73
N ARG A 20 -1.77 2.03 -15.03
CA ARG A 20 -2.94 1.41 -15.66
C ARG A 20 -3.25 0.06 -15.01
N LEU A 21 -2.24 -0.78 -14.83
CA LEU A 21 -2.42 -2.08 -14.21
C LEU A 21 -2.97 -1.96 -12.78
N PHE A 22 -2.51 -0.99 -12.00
CA PHE A 22 -3.10 -0.72 -10.67
C PHE A 22 -4.57 -0.33 -10.75
N HIS A 23 -4.91 0.59 -11.65
CA HIS A 23 -6.27 1.06 -11.83
C HIS A 23 -7.23 -0.06 -12.30
N GLU A 24 -6.81 -0.87 -13.28
CA GLU A 24 -7.57 -2.03 -13.76
C GLU A 24 -7.82 -3.08 -12.66
N ASN A 25 -6.94 -3.14 -11.66
CA ASN A 25 -7.07 -4.02 -10.49
C ASN A 25 -7.71 -3.32 -9.28
N SER A 26 -8.43 -2.20 -9.50
CA SER A 26 -9.13 -1.44 -8.44
C SER A 26 -8.20 -0.95 -7.32
N LEU A 27 -6.93 -0.68 -7.64
CA LEU A 27 -5.97 -0.08 -6.73
C LEU A 27 -5.77 1.40 -7.03
N SER A 28 -5.74 2.20 -5.98
CA SER A 28 -5.44 3.63 -6.06
C SER A 28 -4.03 3.91 -5.51
N VAL A 29 -3.26 4.72 -6.23
CA VAL A 29 -1.92 5.15 -5.80
C VAL A 29 -2.04 6.36 -4.89
N THR A 30 -1.62 6.20 -3.63
CA THR A 30 -1.63 7.25 -2.60
C THR A 30 -0.32 8.03 -2.53
N ARG A 31 0.79 7.38 -2.88
CA ARG A 31 2.13 7.96 -2.96
C ARG A 31 2.97 7.16 -3.95
N ALA A 32 3.85 7.85 -4.66
CA ALA A 32 4.83 7.23 -5.54
C ALA A 32 6.20 7.87 -5.33
N GLU A 33 7.24 7.06 -5.36
CA GLU A 33 8.64 7.48 -5.40
C GLU A 33 9.26 6.82 -6.62
N VAL A 34 9.78 7.63 -7.53
CA VAL A 34 10.34 7.18 -8.80
C VAL A 34 11.78 7.65 -8.88
N THR A 35 12.69 6.74 -9.18
CA THR A 35 14.10 7.08 -9.38
C THR A 35 14.66 6.26 -10.53
N THR A 36 15.37 6.91 -11.45
CA THR A 36 16.08 6.22 -12.53
C THR A 36 17.58 6.31 -12.27
N ARG A 37 18.28 5.16 -12.30
CA ARG A 37 19.73 5.08 -12.17
C ARG A 37 20.28 4.01 -13.11
N GLY A 38 21.25 4.40 -13.95
CA GLY A 38 21.94 3.47 -14.86
C GLY A 38 20.99 2.72 -15.81
N GLY A 39 19.98 3.42 -16.35
CA GLY A 39 18.98 2.83 -17.27
C GLY A 39 17.95 1.92 -16.58
N LYS A 40 17.98 1.79 -15.25
CA LYS A 40 16.96 1.09 -14.48
C LYS A 40 16.08 2.09 -13.74
N SER A 41 14.78 1.87 -13.82
CA SER A 41 13.75 2.56 -13.06
C SER A 41 13.45 1.76 -11.78
N ILE A 42 13.56 2.43 -10.64
CA ILE A 42 13.24 1.93 -9.31
C ILE A 42 12.02 2.71 -8.84
N ASN A 43 10.87 2.05 -8.81
CA ASN A 43 9.59 2.67 -8.48
C ASN A 43 9.03 2.06 -7.21
N THR A 44 8.69 2.91 -6.25
CA THR A 44 7.96 2.53 -5.05
C THR A 44 6.58 3.16 -5.10
N PHE A 45 5.53 2.33 -5.06
CA PHE A 45 4.14 2.77 -5.01
C PHE A 45 3.51 2.37 -3.69
N TYR A 46 2.77 3.30 -3.10
CA TYR A 46 1.93 3.04 -1.94
C TYR A 46 0.48 3.02 -2.42
N VAL A 47 -0.14 1.84 -2.38
CA VAL A 47 -1.48 1.63 -2.94
C VAL A 47 -2.51 1.29 -1.88
N CYS A 48 -3.77 1.63 -2.11
CA CYS A 48 -4.92 1.14 -1.36
C CYS A 48 -5.94 0.54 -2.31
N GLY A 49 -6.85 -0.29 -1.79
CA GLY A 49 -8.03 -0.69 -2.54
C GLY A 49 -8.96 0.50 -2.76
N ALA A 50 -9.99 0.28 -3.59
CA ALA A 50 -11.07 1.24 -3.78
C ALA A 50 -11.60 1.77 -2.43
N SER A 51 -11.96 3.06 -2.40
CA SER A 51 -12.48 3.74 -1.21
C SER A 51 -11.62 3.63 0.07
N GLY A 52 -10.31 3.37 -0.07
CA GLY A 52 -9.40 3.25 1.06
C GLY A 52 -9.43 1.89 1.77
N HIS A 53 -10.09 0.89 1.19
CA HIS A 53 -10.09 -0.47 1.73
C HIS A 53 -8.70 -1.14 1.66
N PRO A 54 -8.48 -2.20 2.44
CA PRO A 54 -7.32 -3.06 2.29
C PRO A 54 -7.20 -3.59 0.85
N VAL A 55 -5.97 -3.84 0.42
CA VAL A 55 -5.68 -4.38 -0.90
C VAL A 55 -6.01 -5.87 -0.93
N ASP A 56 -6.80 -6.30 -1.91
CA ASP A 56 -7.11 -7.71 -2.15
C ASP A 56 -5.87 -8.47 -2.65
N GLU A 57 -5.60 -9.64 -2.08
CA GLU A 57 -4.52 -10.52 -2.51
C GLU A 57 -4.69 -10.97 -3.97
N LYS A 58 -5.93 -11.09 -4.45
CA LYS A 58 -6.21 -11.40 -5.86
C LYS A 58 -5.66 -10.33 -6.80
N ALA A 59 -5.81 -9.06 -6.44
CA ALA A 59 -5.26 -7.95 -7.22
C ALA A 59 -3.72 -8.05 -7.28
N ILE A 60 -3.08 -8.37 -6.15
CA ILE A 60 -1.63 -8.59 -6.10
C ILE A 60 -1.20 -9.75 -6.98
N TYR A 61 -1.93 -10.86 -6.96
CA TYR A 61 -1.67 -12.01 -7.82
C TYR A 61 -1.74 -11.63 -9.31
N GLN A 62 -2.80 -10.93 -9.72
CA GLN A 62 -2.98 -10.48 -11.11
C GLN A 62 -1.87 -9.54 -11.57
N ILE A 63 -1.50 -8.57 -10.74
CA ILE A 63 -0.41 -7.63 -11.06
C ILE A 63 0.92 -8.38 -11.22
N ARG A 64 1.22 -9.35 -10.32
CA ARG A 64 2.44 -10.16 -10.39
C ARG A 64 2.46 -11.09 -11.60
N SER A 65 1.30 -11.54 -12.08
CA SER A 65 1.20 -12.34 -13.30
C SER A 65 1.61 -11.55 -14.55
N VAL A 66 1.37 -10.23 -14.57
CA VAL A 66 1.70 -9.37 -15.72
C VAL A 66 3.12 -8.84 -15.62
N ILE A 67 3.52 -8.33 -14.46
CA ILE A 67 4.83 -7.69 -14.25
C ILE A 67 5.94 -8.72 -14.00
N GLY A 68 5.60 -9.90 -13.49
CA GLY A 68 6.56 -10.90 -13.04
C GLY A 68 6.80 -10.83 -11.53
N GLN A 69 6.76 -12.00 -10.88
CA GLN A 69 6.86 -12.14 -9.42
C GLN A 69 8.18 -11.67 -8.82
N THR A 70 9.27 -11.73 -9.60
CA THR A 70 10.63 -11.34 -9.18
C THR A 70 10.90 -9.84 -9.35
N ILE A 71 10.11 -9.16 -10.17
CA ILE A 71 10.26 -7.74 -10.51
C ILE A 71 9.45 -6.88 -9.53
N LEU A 72 8.27 -7.35 -9.12
CA LEU A 72 7.42 -6.70 -8.13
C LEU A 72 7.57 -7.31 -6.74
N LYS A 73 8.14 -6.54 -5.81
CA LYS A 73 8.23 -6.90 -4.39
C LYS A 73 7.10 -6.24 -3.61
N VAL A 74 6.33 -7.07 -2.90
CA VAL A 74 5.25 -6.61 -2.02
C VAL A 74 5.80 -6.49 -0.60
N ARG A 75 5.67 -5.31 -0.01
CA ARG A 75 6.07 -5.02 1.37
C ARG A 75 4.82 -4.72 2.19
N HIS A 76 4.42 -5.69 3.00
CA HIS A 76 3.40 -5.47 4.01
C HIS A 76 4.01 -4.59 5.10
N ASN A 77 3.39 -3.43 5.35
CA ASN A 77 3.83 -2.59 6.44
C ASN A 77 3.44 -3.28 7.75
N SER A 78 4.37 -4.00 8.36
CA SER A 78 4.24 -4.60 9.69
C SER A 78 4.34 -3.54 10.80
N ALA A 79 3.77 -2.36 10.59
CA ALA A 79 3.62 -1.36 11.65
C ALA A 79 2.38 -1.74 12.48
N GLY A 80 2.55 -2.67 13.43
CA GLY A 80 1.52 -2.96 14.43
C GLY A 80 1.48 -4.36 15.05
N LEU A 81 2.26 -5.33 14.59
CA LEU A 81 2.48 -6.57 15.37
C LEU A 81 3.81 -6.43 16.10
N ASN A 82 3.76 -5.77 17.26
CA ASN A 82 4.69 -6.12 18.32
C ASN A 82 4.53 -7.62 18.55
N SER A 83 5.62 -8.35 18.39
CA SER A 83 5.79 -9.71 18.89
C SER A 83 5.15 -9.82 20.28
N ALA A 84 4.09 -10.62 20.40
CA ALA A 84 3.57 -11.03 21.69
C ALA A 84 4.71 -11.73 22.46
N PRO A 85 5.04 -11.31 23.69
CA PRO A 85 5.82 -12.15 24.57
C PRO A 85 4.98 -13.40 24.84
N GLN A 86 5.53 -14.58 24.51
CA GLN A 86 5.09 -15.81 25.14
C GLN A 86 5.30 -15.63 26.64
N GLU A 87 4.22 -15.59 27.42
CA GLU A 87 4.31 -15.94 28.82
C GLU A 87 3.16 -16.86 29.20
N SER A 88 3.61 -17.94 29.83
CA SER A 88 2.90 -19.00 30.48
C SER A 88 1.71 -18.50 31.32
N SER A 89 0.70 -19.36 31.42
CA SER A 89 -0.37 -19.38 32.42
C SER A 89 -0.23 -18.37 33.56
N THR A 90 -1.15 -17.41 33.67
CA THR A 90 -2.06 -17.26 34.82
C THR A 90 -2.99 -16.07 34.63
N LYS A 91 -4.07 -16.14 35.40
CA LYS A 91 -5.27 -15.31 35.43
C LYS A 91 -4.96 -13.80 35.60
N PHE A 92 -6.04 -13.02 35.53
CA PHE A 92 -6.18 -11.58 35.76
C PHE A 92 -6.08 -10.75 34.48
N LEU A 93 -7.20 -10.18 34.04
CA LEU A 93 -7.20 -8.83 33.46
C LEU A 93 -8.48 -8.09 33.85
N PHE A 94 -8.27 -7.11 34.72
CA PHE A 94 -9.15 -5.99 35.00
C PHE A 94 -9.39 -5.15 33.73
N SER A 95 -10.50 -4.42 33.77
CA SER A 95 -11.06 -3.49 32.80
C SER A 95 -10.18 -2.29 32.36
N ASN A 96 -10.38 -1.91 31.08
CA ASN A 96 -10.39 -0.56 30.47
C ASN A 96 -9.09 0.25 30.19
N PHE A 97 -9.22 1.10 29.13
CA PHE A 97 -8.45 2.31 28.73
C PHE A 97 -7.42 2.07 27.60
N PHE A 98 -7.60 2.52 26.34
CA PHE A 98 -7.72 3.90 25.85
C PHE A 98 -8.39 4.03 24.46
N ARG A 99 -9.02 5.20 24.26
CA ARG A 99 -9.58 5.76 23.01
C ARG A 99 -8.55 5.93 21.88
N SER A 100 -9.00 5.76 20.63
CA SER A 100 -8.97 6.86 19.63
C SER A 100 -9.88 6.56 18.44
N ARG A 101 -10.96 7.34 18.33
CA ARG A 101 -11.76 7.47 17.10
C ARG A 101 -11.05 8.52 16.24
N SER A 102 -10.64 8.17 15.02
CA SER A 102 -10.31 9.18 14.00
C SER A 102 -11.45 9.25 13.00
N LEU A 103 -12.24 10.32 13.10
CA LEU A 103 -13.27 10.69 12.12
C LEU A 103 -12.60 11.59 11.08
N CYS A 104 -12.46 11.11 9.85
CA CYS A 104 -12.10 11.96 8.72
C CYS A 104 -13.30 12.83 8.36
N THR A 105 -13.28 14.10 8.77
CA THR A 105 -14.23 15.11 8.31
C THR A 105 -13.64 15.78 7.07
N PHE A 106 -14.27 15.62 5.92
CA PHE A 106 -13.95 16.38 4.70
C PHE A 106 -14.53 17.79 4.85
N GLY A 107 -13.67 18.79 5.01
CA GLY A 107 -14.04 20.20 4.87
C GLY A 107 -14.21 20.55 3.40
N LEU A 108 -15.46 20.74 2.95
CA LEU A 108 -15.78 21.42 1.71
C LEU A 108 -15.56 22.92 1.91
N VAL A 109 -14.51 23.47 1.28
CA VAL A 109 -14.31 24.92 1.19
C VAL A 109 -15.30 25.46 0.17
N ARG A 110 -16.28 26.23 0.64
CA ARG A 110 -17.20 27.01 -0.19
C ARG A 110 -16.55 28.37 -0.46
N SER A 111 -16.24 28.66 -1.73
CA SER A 111 -15.80 29.99 -2.16
C SER A 111 -17.02 30.89 -2.34
N HIS A 112 -16.97 32.12 -1.81
CA HIS A 112 -17.93 33.18 -2.09
C HIS A 112 -17.31 34.20 -3.05
N SER A 113 -18.12 34.68 -4.00
CA SER A 113 -17.99 36.03 -4.59
C SER A 113 -18.78 37.01 -3.74
#